data_AF-A0AA88GEF4-F1
#
_entry.id   AF-A0AA88GEF4-F1
#
_cell.length_a   1.000
_cell.length_b   1.000
_cell.length_c   1.000
_cell.angle_alpha   90.00
_cell.angle_beta   90.00
_cell.angle_gamma   90.00
#
_symmetry.space_group_name_H-M   'P 1'
#
loop_
_entity.id
_entity.type
_entity.pdbx_description
1 polymer ?
#
loop_
_entity_poly.entity_id
_entity_poly.type
_entity_poly.pdbx_seq_one_letter_code
_entity_poly.pdbx_strand_id
1 'polypeptide(L)'
;MKVLHKAAKQQISCGFLIFSEKKHYLLCHTTCHKTPPKQPLIPSQLSEEKWTIPKGLVDESIPTQVGDAAEIETAIRELKEETGIDLKGNEVLRKEFYEKWERGELRFNLHTEYKIKTKIVRVYLLDDEKGLIKSQYPLHDMKCSSFIDIDHPLKGYPEVDAFLWCTKAEALKIALKSQKVLFK
;
A
#
# COMPACT_ATOMS: atom_id res chain seq x y z
N MET A 1 -9.49 -28.48 34.50
CA MET A 1 -9.83 -27.24 33.77
C MET A 1 -9.27 -27.35 32.35
N LYS A 2 -10.12 -27.29 31.32
CA LYS A 2 -9.65 -27.22 29.93
C LYS A 2 -9.21 -25.78 29.66
N VAL A 3 -7.93 -25.58 29.41
CA VAL A 3 -7.40 -24.31 28.91
C VAL A 3 -7.95 -24.15 27.48
N LEU A 4 -8.97 -23.31 27.33
CA LEU A 4 -9.40 -22.86 26.01
C LEU A 4 -8.26 -22.03 25.43
N HIS A 5 -7.47 -22.63 24.55
CA HIS A 5 -6.58 -21.88 23.68
C HIS A 5 -7.46 -20.93 22.85
N LYS A 6 -7.46 -19.66 23.23
CA LYS A 6 -8.06 -18.58 22.45
C LYS A 6 -7.39 -18.65 21.08
N ALA A 7 -8.11 -19.09 20.06
CA ALA A 7 -7.59 -19.16 18.69
C ALA A 7 -6.99 -17.78 18.37
N ALA A 8 -5.73 -17.74 17.96
CA ALA A 8 -5.07 -16.49 17.60
C ALA A 8 -5.93 -15.82 16.51
N LYS A 9 -6.46 -14.63 16.81
CA LYS A 9 -7.34 -13.91 15.89
C LYS A 9 -6.53 -13.62 14.62
N GLN A 10 -7.07 -13.97 13.48
CA GLN A 10 -6.37 -13.81 12.21
C GLN A 10 -6.30 -12.32 11.87
N GLN A 11 -5.09 -11.79 11.70
CA GLN A 11 -4.89 -10.37 11.40
C GLN A 11 -5.16 -10.11 9.92
N ILE A 12 -5.87 -9.03 9.61
CA ILE A 12 -6.17 -8.63 8.23
C ILE A 12 -5.41 -7.34 7.95
N SER A 13 -4.71 -7.30 6.81
CA SER A 13 -4.07 -6.10 6.30
C SER A 13 -4.58 -5.78 4.91
N CYS A 14 -4.90 -4.51 4.69
CA CYS A 14 -5.51 -4.03 3.46
C CYS A 14 -4.66 -2.90 2.86
N GLY A 15 -4.63 -2.83 1.54
CA GLY A 15 -3.88 -1.81 0.81
C GLY A 15 -4.25 -1.74 -0.67
N PHE A 16 -3.71 -0.75 -1.37
CA PHE A 16 -3.97 -0.54 -2.78
C PHE A 16 -2.78 -0.96 -3.64
N LEU A 17 -3.06 -1.72 -4.70
CA LEU A 17 -2.21 -1.77 -5.88
C LEU A 17 -2.65 -0.63 -6.80
N ILE A 18 -1.83 0.42 -6.91
CA ILE A 18 -2.13 1.55 -7.79
C ILE A 18 -1.58 1.24 -9.18
N PHE A 19 -2.44 1.24 -10.18
CA PHE A 19 -2.06 1.06 -11.58
C PHE A 19 -2.42 2.31 -12.38
N SER A 20 -1.40 3.04 -12.82
CA SER A 20 -1.55 4.34 -13.45
C SER A 20 -1.33 4.25 -14.96
N GLU A 21 -2.25 4.86 -15.71
CA GLU A 21 -2.24 4.97 -17.18
C GLU A 21 -2.09 3.61 -17.88
N LYS A 22 -2.58 2.55 -17.24
CA LYS A 22 -2.45 1.15 -17.68
C LYS A 22 -1.00 0.70 -17.97
N LYS A 23 -0.03 1.35 -17.33
CA LYS A 23 1.39 1.13 -17.65
C LYS A 23 2.27 0.96 -16.43
N HIS A 24 2.06 1.75 -15.39
CA HIS A 24 2.98 1.79 -14.26
C HIS A 24 2.29 1.52 -12.93
N TYR A 25 2.96 0.78 -12.06
CA TYR A 25 2.58 0.58 -10.66
C TYR A 25 3.39 1.50 -9.76
N LEU A 26 2.75 2.03 -8.72
CA LEU A 26 3.45 2.74 -7.64
C LEU A 26 3.99 1.72 -6.64
N LEU A 27 5.28 1.80 -6.32
CA LEU A 27 5.88 1.05 -5.22
C LEU A 27 6.59 1.97 -4.23
N CYS A 28 6.60 1.50 -2.99
CA CYS A 28 7.17 2.11 -1.80
C CYS A 28 8.35 1.27 -1.33
N HIS A 29 9.48 1.89 -1.04
CA HIS A 29 10.64 1.21 -0.46
C HIS A 29 10.48 1.13 1.05
N THR A 30 10.52 -0.08 1.61
CA THR A 30 10.51 -0.25 3.07
C THR A 30 11.82 0.22 3.66
N THR A 31 11.77 1.10 4.66
CA THR A 31 12.97 1.61 5.33
C THR A 31 13.75 0.47 5.99
N CYS A 32 14.93 0.17 5.45
CA CYS A 32 15.83 -0.88 5.96
C CYS A 32 17.21 -0.35 6.38
N HIS A 33 17.49 0.93 6.09
CA HIS A 33 18.75 1.60 6.42
C HIS A 33 18.48 3.01 6.95
N LYS A 34 19.45 3.58 7.68
CA LYS A 34 19.37 4.96 8.17
C LYS A 34 19.48 6.00 7.05
N THR A 35 20.07 5.60 5.93
CA THR A 35 20.23 6.45 4.74
C THR A 35 19.29 5.93 3.65
N PRO A 36 18.25 6.69 3.28
CA PRO A 36 17.38 6.35 2.18
C PRO A 36 18.16 6.23 0.86
N PRO A 37 17.65 5.44 -0.11
CA PRO A 37 18.24 5.38 -1.43
C PRO A 37 18.15 6.75 -2.13
N LYS A 38 19.22 7.18 -2.80
CA LYS A 38 19.29 8.49 -3.47
C LYS A 38 18.33 8.54 -4.66
N GLN A 39 17.44 9.53 -4.67
CA GLN A 39 16.50 9.80 -5.77
C GLN A 39 17.15 10.74 -6.83
N PRO A 40 16.77 10.64 -8.12
CA PRO A 40 15.77 9.74 -8.68
C PRO A 40 16.30 8.30 -8.84
N LEU A 41 15.45 7.33 -8.55
CA LEU A 41 15.79 5.91 -8.74
C LEU A 41 15.50 5.46 -10.17
N ILE A 42 16.38 4.63 -10.71
CA ILE A 42 16.21 3.97 -12.01
C ILE A 42 15.79 2.51 -11.74
N PRO A 43 14.53 2.11 -11.99
CA PRO A 43 14.03 0.78 -11.59
C PRO A 43 14.85 -0.39 -12.15
N SER A 44 15.37 -0.25 -13.38
CA SER A 44 16.19 -1.28 -14.02
C SER A 44 17.51 -1.57 -13.29
N GLN A 45 18.03 -0.61 -12.52
CA GLN A 45 19.27 -0.71 -11.75
C GLN A 45 19.07 -1.24 -10.33
N LEU A 46 17.82 -1.35 -9.87
CA LEU A 46 17.51 -1.90 -8.56
C LEU A 46 17.56 -3.43 -8.60
N SER A 47 18.14 -4.02 -7.56
CA SER A 47 18.20 -5.48 -7.34
C SER A 47 17.58 -5.89 -6.00
N GLU A 48 17.14 -4.92 -5.19
CA GLU A 48 16.72 -5.16 -3.82
C GLU A 48 15.25 -5.55 -3.74
N GLU A 49 14.95 -6.70 -3.12
CA GLU A 49 13.59 -7.12 -2.77
C GLU A 49 13.08 -6.37 -1.53
N LYS A 50 12.95 -5.05 -1.65
CA LYS A 50 12.56 -4.13 -0.55
C LYS A 50 11.36 -3.24 -0.89
N TRP A 51 10.75 -3.49 -2.04
CA TRP A 51 9.65 -2.67 -2.54
C TRP A 51 8.30 -3.31 -2.27
N THR A 52 7.33 -2.49 -1.88
CA THR A 52 6.00 -2.92 -1.46
C THR A 52 4.93 -1.94 -1.93
N ILE A 53 3.67 -2.32 -1.79
CA ILE A 53 2.53 -1.40 -1.86
C ILE A 53 2.19 -0.84 -0.47
N PRO A 54 1.56 0.34 -0.38
CA PRO A 54 1.05 0.87 0.87
C PRO A 54 -0.08 0.01 1.41
N LYS A 55 0.02 -0.41 2.67
CA LYS A 55 -0.92 -1.32 3.32
C LYS A 55 -0.65 -1.36 4.83
N GLY A 56 -1.69 -1.60 5.60
CA GLY A 56 -1.52 -1.87 7.03
C GLY A 56 -2.71 -2.60 7.60
N LEU A 57 -2.75 -2.69 8.93
CA LEU A 57 -3.70 -3.55 9.63
C LEU A 57 -5.08 -2.90 9.69
N VAL A 58 -6.11 -3.72 9.46
CA VAL A 58 -7.48 -3.36 9.82
C VAL A 58 -7.58 -3.44 11.35
N ASP A 59 -8.30 -2.49 11.96
CA ASP A 59 -8.57 -2.51 13.39
C ASP A 59 -9.26 -3.84 13.77
N GLU A 60 -8.59 -4.62 14.63
CA GLU A 60 -9.07 -5.95 15.02
C GLU A 60 -10.38 -5.90 15.82
N SER A 61 -10.78 -4.73 16.35
CA SER A 61 -12.06 -4.53 17.02
C SER A 61 -13.25 -4.48 16.03
N ILE A 62 -12.97 -4.29 14.74
CA ILE A 62 -13.98 -4.18 13.69
C ILE A 62 -14.10 -5.52 12.94
N PRO A 63 -15.26 -6.21 12.99
CA PRO A 63 -15.52 -7.33 12.11
C PRO A 63 -15.51 -6.85 10.66
N THR A 64 -14.77 -7.55 9.80
CA THR A 64 -14.56 -7.12 8.42
C THR A 64 -14.69 -8.28 7.44
N GLN A 65 -15.14 -7.97 6.23
CA GLN A 65 -15.26 -8.87 5.09
C GLN A 65 -14.65 -8.25 3.83
N VAL A 66 -14.37 -9.08 2.84
CA VAL A 66 -13.77 -8.63 1.57
C VAL A 66 -14.62 -7.53 0.94
N GLY A 67 -13.99 -6.40 0.69
CA GLY A 67 -14.54 -5.26 -0.04
C GLY A 67 -15.48 -4.38 0.78
N ASP A 68 -15.60 -4.60 2.09
CA ASP A 68 -16.40 -3.72 2.93
C ASP A 68 -15.73 -2.36 3.17
N ALA A 69 -16.49 -1.45 3.78
CA ALA A 69 -16.01 -0.10 4.06
C ALA A 69 -14.81 -0.08 5.01
N ALA A 70 -14.72 -0.99 5.98
CA ALA A 70 -13.62 -1.01 6.94
C ALA A 70 -12.28 -1.32 6.24
N GLU A 71 -12.27 -2.26 5.29
CA GLU A 71 -11.06 -2.59 4.53
C GLU A 71 -10.65 -1.48 3.57
N ILE A 72 -11.61 -0.90 2.85
CA ILE A 72 -11.31 0.18 1.90
C ILE A 72 -10.85 1.44 2.64
N GLU A 73 -11.51 1.80 3.75
CA GLU A 73 -11.08 2.93 4.58
C GLU A 73 -9.70 2.71 5.19
N THR A 74 -9.38 1.47 5.58
CA THR A 74 -8.03 1.09 6.00
C THR A 74 -7.04 1.30 4.84
N ALA A 75 -7.33 0.81 3.64
CA ALA A 75 -6.44 0.99 2.49
C ALA A 75 -6.24 2.48 2.13
N ILE A 76 -7.27 3.32 2.25
CA ILE A 76 -7.19 4.78 2.04
C ILE A 76 -6.30 5.43 3.10
N ARG A 77 -6.49 5.08 4.38
CA ARG A 77 -5.67 5.59 5.48
C ARG A 77 -4.20 5.26 5.29
N GLU A 78 -3.90 4.00 4.99
CA GLU A 78 -2.54 3.49 4.81
C GLU A 78 -1.86 4.08 3.57
N LEU A 79 -2.62 4.29 2.48
CA LEU A 79 -2.13 5.03 1.32
C LEU A 79 -1.68 6.44 1.71
N LYS A 80 -2.49 7.16 2.49
CA LYS A 80 -2.15 8.50 2.96
C LYS A 80 -0.94 8.49 3.90
N GLU A 81 -0.90 7.57 4.84
CA GLU A 81 0.18 7.47 5.84
C GLU A 81 1.53 7.09 5.23
N GLU A 82 1.56 6.13 4.29
CA GLU A 82 2.82 5.66 3.70
C GLU A 82 3.31 6.53 2.53
N THR A 83 2.41 7.22 1.82
CA THR A 83 2.77 7.93 0.56
C THR A 83 2.43 9.42 0.55
N GLY A 84 1.53 9.88 1.43
CA GLY A 84 0.97 11.23 1.39
C GLY A 84 -0.15 11.43 0.37
N ILE A 85 -0.47 10.44 -0.47
CA ILE A 85 -1.58 10.50 -1.42
C ILE A 85 -2.91 10.50 -0.65
N ASP A 86 -3.60 11.63 -0.67
CA ASP A 86 -4.83 11.81 0.08
C ASP A 86 -6.06 11.75 -0.84
N LEU A 87 -6.68 10.58 -0.91
CA LEU A 87 -7.90 10.38 -1.71
C LEU A 87 -9.11 11.15 -1.16
N LYS A 88 -9.09 11.62 0.10
CA LYS A 88 -10.19 12.38 0.70
C LYS A 88 -9.90 13.89 0.73
N GLY A 89 -8.65 14.26 0.99
CA GLY A 89 -8.23 15.64 1.16
C GLY A 89 -7.93 16.36 -0.15
N ASN A 90 -7.47 15.64 -1.20
CA ASN A 90 -7.24 16.23 -2.51
C ASN A 90 -8.55 16.31 -3.30
N GLU A 91 -8.96 17.50 -3.73
CA GLU A 91 -10.25 17.71 -4.40
C GLU A 91 -10.41 16.88 -5.69
N VAL A 92 -9.37 16.77 -6.49
CA VAL A 92 -9.39 16.03 -7.76
C VAL A 92 -9.54 14.53 -7.50
N LEU A 93 -8.71 13.98 -6.60
CA LEU A 93 -8.76 12.56 -6.26
C LEU A 93 -10.04 12.20 -5.49
N ARG A 94 -10.53 13.10 -4.63
CA ARG A 94 -11.79 12.91 -3.89
C ARG A 94 -12.97 12.74 -4.83
N LYS A 95 -13.12 13.64 -5.80
CA LYS A 95 -14.21 13.58 -6.79
C LYS A 95 -14.08 12.37 -7.70
N GLU A 96 -12.87 11.99 -8.10
CA GLU A 96 -12.68 10.89 -9.05
C GLU A 96 -12.82 9.51 -8.39
N PHE A 97 -12.32 9.34 -7.17
CA PHE A 97 -12.23 8.04 -6.52
C PHE A 97 -13.13 7.94 -5.29
N TYR A 98 -12.92 8.79 -4.27
CA TYR A 98 -13.54 8.61 -2.96
C TYR A 98 -15.06 8.79 -2.98
N GLU A 99 -15.55 9.92 -3.50
CA GLU A 99 -16.98 10.22 -3.54
C GLU A 99 -17.74 9.25 -4.45
N LYS A 100 -17.14 8.81 -5.56
CA LYS A 100 -17.75 7.78 -6.42
C LYS A 100 -17.85 6.45 -5.70
N TRP A 101 -16.84 6.07 -4.93
CA TRP A 101 -16.88 4.86 -4.12
C TRP A 101 -17.95 4.95 -3.02
N GLU A 102 -18.02 6.08 -2.30
CA GLU A 102 -19.02 6.32 -1.25
C GLU A 102 -20.45 6.26 -1.80
N ARG A 103 -20.68 6.77 -3.02
CA ARG A 103 -21.97 6.67 -3.72
C ARG A 103 -22.23 5.32 -4.39
N GLY A 104 -21.27 4.39 -4.38
CA GLY A 104 -21.38 3.07 -5.01
C GLY A 104 -21.23 3.07 -6.54
N GLU A 105 -20.79 4.19 -7.13
CA GLU A 105 -20.50 4.36 -8.57
C GLU A 105 -19.15 3.76 -8.96
N LEU A 106 -18.22 3.64 -8.00
CA LEU A 106 -16.91 3.00 -8.14
C LEU A 106 -16.79 1.84 -7.16
N ARG A 107 -16.19 0.73 -7.61
CA ARG A 107 -15.78 -0.37 -6.75
C ARG A 107 -14.28 -0.59 -6.87
N PHE A 108 -13.59 -0.57 -5.73
CA PHE A 108 -12.23 -1.07 -5.66
C PHE A 108 -12.28 -2.59 -5.61
N ASN A 109 -12.01 -3.23 -6.75
CA ASN A 109 -12.08 -4.69 -6.85
C ASN A 109 -10.91 -5.33 -6.09
N LEU A 110 -11.17 -6.45 -5.41
CA LEU A 110 -10.10 -7.27 -4.85
C LEU A 110 -9.22 -7.77 -6.01
N HIS A 111 -7.97 -7.34 -6.00
CA HIS A 111 -6.96 -7.78 -6.97
C HIS A 111 -6.35 -9.11 -6.58
N THR A 112 -5.98 -9.26 -5.31
CA THR A 112 -5.34 -10.48 -4.80
C THR A 112 -5.53 -10.58 -3.29
N GLU A 113 -5.73 -11.80 -2.81
CA GLU A 113 -5.61 -12.16 -1.40
C GLU A 113 -4.47 -13.17 -1.23
N TYR A 114 -3.64 -12.99 -0.21
CA TYR A 114 -2.59 -13.94 0.14
C TYR A 114 -2.31 -13.93 1.64
N LYS A 115 -1.68 -15.00 2.13
CA LYS A 115 -1.39 -15.18 3.56
C LYS A 115 0.11 -15.11 3.83
N ILE A 116 0.52 -14.32 4.83
CA ILE A 116 1.87 -14.31 5.40
C ILE A 116 1.76 -14.66 6.88
N LYS A 117 2.25 -15.85 7.27
CA LYS A 117 2.16 -16.36 8.65
C LYS A 117 0.70 -16.33 9.15
N THR A 118 0.40 -15.51 10.16
CA THR A 118 -0.93 -15.34 10.76
C THR A 118 -1.75 -14.21 10.13
N LYS A 119 -1.17 -13.48 9.17
CA LYS A 119 -1.78 -12.30 8.54
C LYS A 119 -2.35 -12.64 7.16
N ILE A 120 -3.61 -12.30 6.92
CA ILE A 120 -4.19 -12.21 5.57
C ILE A 120 -3.87 -10.81 5.03
N VAL A 121 -3.43 -10.74 3.78
CA VAL A 121 -3.26 -9.49 3.06
C VAL A 121 -4.25 -9.45 1.90
N ARG A 122 -5.13 -8.46 1.91
CA ARG A 122 -6.11 -8.17 0.85
C ARG A 122 -5.67 -6.92 0.11
N VAL A 123 -5.52 -7.04 -1.20
CA VAL A 123 -5.05 -5.94 -2.03
C VAL A 123 -6.14 -5.57 -3.02
N TYR A 124 -6.52 -4.30 -3.00
CA TYR A 124 -7.52 -3.73 -3.90
C TYR A 124 -6.85 -3.02 -5.06
N LEU A 125 -7.43 -3.12 -6.26
CA LEU A 125 -6.93 -2.38 -7.41
C LEU A 125 -7.48 -0.94 -7.36
N LEU A 126 -6.57 0.03 -7.42
CA LEU A 126 -6.87 1.42 -7.73
C LEU A 126 -6.37 1.68 -9.15
N ASP A 127 -7.30 1.65 -10.11
CA ASP A 127 -7.01 1.90 -11.52
C ASP A 127 -7.09 3.41 -11.81
N ASP A 128 -5.93 4.05 -11.95
CA ASP A 128 -5.77 5.47 -12.27
C ASP A 128 -5.53 5.64 -13.78
N GLU A 129 -6.57 5.35 -14.56
CA GLU A 129 -6.49 5.37 -16.04
C GLU A 129 -6.02 6.72 -16.60
N LYS A 130 -6.33 7.82 -15.90
CA LYS A 130 -6.05 9.20 -16.30
C LYS A 130 -4.70 9.74 -15.78
N GLY A 131 -3.96 8.98 -14.98
CA GLY A 131 -2.70 9.45 -14.39
C GLY A 131 -2.89 10.60 -13.38
N LEU A 132 -4.05 10.70 -12.73
CA LEU A 132 -4.35 11.77 -11.79
C LEU A 132 -3.46 11.70 -10.56
N ILE A 133 -3.16 10.50 -10.05
CA ILE A 133 -2.30 10.37 -8.88
C ILE A 133 -0.90 10.90 -9.20
N LYS A 134 -0.33 10.51 -10.34
CA LYS A 134 0.98 11.00 -10.78
C LYS A 134 1.03 12.51 -10.97
N SER A 135 -0.03 13.09 -11.52
CA SER A 135 -0.08 14.53 -11.80
C SER A 135 -0.27 15.37 -10.53
N GLN A 136 -1.01 14.84 -9.55
CA GLN A 136 -1.24 15.52 -8.27
C GLN A 136 -0.13 15.28 -7.24
N TYR A 137 0.56 14.14 -7.32
CA TYR A 137 1.62 13.73 -6.40
C TYR A 137 2.85 13.25 -7.18
N PRO A 138 3.70 14.18 -7.64
CA PRO A 138 5.03 13.84 -8.12
C PRO A 138 5.83 13.06 -7.06
N LEU A 139 6.73 12.17 -7.48
CA LEU A 139 7.48 11.30 -6.54
C LEU A 139 8.28 12.08 -5.48
N HIS A 140 8.73 13.31 -5.80
CA HIS A 140 9.50 14.14 -4.86
C HIS A 140 8.63 14.80 -3.79
N ASP A 141 7.31 14.86 -3.98
CA ASP A 141 6.35 15.40 -3.01
C ASP A 141 5.75 14.31 -2.12
N MET A 142 5.92 13.04 -2.49
CA MET A 142 5.48 11.89 -1.70
C MET A 142 6.31 11.76 -0.42
N LYS A 143 5.64 11.43 0.69
CA LYS A 143 6.27 11.24 2.00
C LYS A 143 5.47 10.32 2.89
N CYS A 144 6.18 9.56 3.71
CA CYS A 144 5.59 8.74 4.76
C CYS A 144 5.47 9.57 6.05
N SER A 145 4.29 9.57 6.66
CA SER A 145 4.01 10.20 7.95
C SER A 145 3.96 9.23 9.13
N SER A 146 3.96 7.91 8.87
CA SER A 146 4.12 6.89 9.91
C SER A 146 5.60 6.66 10.20
N PHE A 147 5.91 6.29 11.45
CA PHE A 147 7.27 6.06 11.91
C PHE A 147 7.38 4.68 12.53
N ILE A 148 8.56 4.07 12.37
CA ILE A 148 8.91 2.82 13.04
C ILE A 148 8.88 3.07 14.55
N ASP A 149 7.86 2.56 15.24
CA ASP A 149 7.66 2.70 16.70
C ASP A 149 7.74 1.36 17.43
N ILE A 150 8.71 0.55 17.04
CA ILE A 150 9.11 -0.65 17.78
C ILE A 150 10.55 -0.48 18.24
N ASP A 151 10.96 -1.26 19.24
CA ASP A 151 12.35 -1.28 19.68
C ASP A 151 13.25 -1.89 18.59
N HIS A 152 13.74 -1.02 17.71
CA HIS A 152 14.48 -1.34 16.50
C HIS A 152 15.53 -0.24 16.23
N PRO A 153 16.71 -0.53 15.63
CA PRO A 153 17.74 0.47 15.34
C PRO A 153 17.31 1.63 14.42
N LEU A 154 16.17 1.48 13.75
CA LEU A 154 15.54 2.49 12.89
C LEU A 154 14.31 3.13 13.56
N LYS A 155 14.15 3.01 14.88
CA LYS A 155 13.06 3.67 15.60
C LYS A 155 13.08 5.18 15.32
N GLY A 156 11.92 5.74 15.02
CA GLY A 156 11.75 7.16 14.66
C GLY A 156 12.12 7.52 13.22
N TYR A 157 12.52 6.54 12.39
CA TYR A 157 12.59 6.71 10.93
C TYR A 157 11.21 6.42 10.32
N PRO A 158 10.88 7.01 9.16
CA PRO A 158 9.64 6.69 8.46
C PRO A 158 9.59 5.21 8.09
N GLU A 159 8.41 4.63 7.97
CA GLU A 159 8.25 3.22 7.56
C GLU A 159 8.60 2.99 6.08
N VAL A 160 8.40 4.03 5.27
CA VAL A 160 8.76 4.09 3.84
C VAL A 160 9.64 5.31 3.59
N ASP A 161 10.73 5.14 2.86
CA ASP A 161 11.73 6.19 2.64
C ASP A 161 11.98 6.54 1.17
N ALA A 162 11.37 5.82 0.23
CA ALA A 162 11.46 6.10 -1.20
C ALA A 162 10.25 5.57 -1.99
N PHE A 163 10.02 6.18 -3.15
CA PHE A 163 8.91 5.88 -4.04
C PHE A 163 9.41 5.73 -5.47
N LEU A 164 8.71 4.91 -6.27
CA LEU A 164 8.94 4.83 -7.71
C LEU A 164 7.70 4.38 -8.47
N TRP A 165 7.66 4.73 -9.75
CA TRP A 165 6.75 4.16 -10.73
C TRP A 165 7.50 3.12 -11.57
N CYS A 166 6.96 1.90 -11.68
CA CYS A 166 7.58 0.81 -12.43
C CYS A 166 6.59 0.07 -13.31
N THR A 167 7.08 -0.49 -14.42
CA THR A 167 6.32 -1.45 -15.23
C THR A 167 6.10 -2.77 -14.49
N LYS A 168 5.21 -3.62 -15.01
CA LYS A 168 4.97 -4.98 -14.49
C LYS A 168 6.28 -5.79 -14.34
N ALA A 169 7.13 -5.75 -15.36
CA ALA A 169 8.39 -6.50 -15.38
C ALA A 169 9.39 -6.01 -14.32
N GLU A 170 9.50 -4.69 -14.15
CA GLU A 170 10.34 -4.08 -13.11
C GLU A 170 9.80 -4.37 -11.71
N ALA A 171 8.48 -4.27 -11.51
CA ALA A 171 7.83 -4.61 -10.25
C ALA A 171 8.11 -6.07 -9.83
N LEU A 172 8.00 -7.02 -10.76
CA LEU A 172 8.34 -8.43 -10.52
C LEU A 172 9.79 -8.65 -10.08
N LYS A 173 10.72 -7.78 -10.51
CA LYS A 173 12.13 -7.86 -10.14
C LYS A 173 12.35 -7.38 -8.70
N ILE A 174 11.82 -6.20 -8.36
CA ILE A 174 12.19 -5.45 -7.15
C ILE A 174 11.22 -5.61 -5.97
N ALA A 175 9.99 -6.04 -6.22
CA ALA A 175 9.02 -6.24 -5.15
C ALA A 175 9.51 -7.29 -4.15
N LEU A 176 9.13 -7.12 -2.88
CA LEU A 176 9.27 -8.14 -1.85
C LEU A 176 8.79 -9.49 -2.38
N LYS A 177 9.54 -10.57 -2.11
CA LYS A 177 9.23 -11.92 -2.61
C LYS A 177 7.77 -12.34 -2.38
N SER A 178 7.22 -12.03 -1.20
CA SER A 178 5.82 -12.33 -0.85
C SER A 178 4.79 -11.53 -1.65
N GLN A 179 5.18 -10.41 -2.26
CA GLN A 179 4.32 -9.51 -3.03
C GLN A 179 4.49 -9.63 -4.53
N LYS A 180 5.41 -10.46 -5.03
CA LYS A 180 5.52 -10.73 -6.47
C LYS A 180 4.24 -11.32 -7.07
N VAL A 181 3.38 -11.93 -6.24
CA VAL A 181 2.05 -12.41 -6.65
C VAL A 181 1.14 -11.30 -7.19
N LEU A 182 1.34 -10.05 -6.75
CA LEU A 182 0.53 -8.90 -7.20
C LEU A 182 0.71 -8.59 -8.68
N PHE A 183 1.80 -9.06 -9.29
CA PHE A 183 2.19 -8.74 -10.66
C PHE A 183 2.26 -10.00 -11.53
N LYS A 184 1.59 -11.09 -11.17
CA LYS A 184 1.53 -12.30 -12.00
C LYS A 184 0.41 -12.16 -13.03
#